data_AF-A0A5N5MIK2-F1
#
_entry.id   AF-A0A5N5MIK2-F1
#
_cell.length_a   1.000
_cell.length_b   1.000
_cell.length_c   1.000
_cell.angle_alpha   90.00
_cell.angle_beta   90.00
_cell.angle_gamma   90.00
#
_symmetry.space_group_name_H-M   'P 1'
#
loop_
_entity.id
_entity.type
_entity.pdbx_description
1 polymer ?
#
loop_
_entity_poly.entity_id
_entity_poly.type
_entity_poly.pdbx_seq_one_letter_code
_entity_poly.pdbx_strand_id
1 'polypeptide(L)'
;MRLIRATLLCASTVMAFDPSQTGLYHRQQPVPDIVPLVLISGFSQRRNRLFPSGRGRVSPRQRLRPLRVPIRLLISGNTYNVSWKKTADNDDYPVRLRWLFFDPAKDGVNERTAKWETNTTEAFFMFRPNDVLHEFLTSLAPDLQPGVAGALATADMWNYIEITQPEHPLAGDSKRSPKDVSQPFTIHDSFIEAFFENAAANARNEEYGGWKRGVGIGVGVGVPVLMALAALIGWSFGKKRGRRVVAKQ
;
A
#
# COMPACT_ATOMS: atom_id res chain seq x y z
N MET A 1 29.71 -1.97 -26.95
CA MET A 1 29.31 -2.39 -25.60
C MET A 1 27.83 -2.10 -25.41
N ARG A 2 27.06 -3.13 -25.05
CA ARG A 2 25.63 -3.08 -24.64
C ARG A 2 25.49 -2.19 -23.38
N LEU A 3 24.35 -1.59 -23.03
CA LEU A 3 23.02 -2.17 -22.89
C LEU A 3 21.97 -1.04 -22.77
N ILE A 4 20.85 -1.19 -23.47
CA ILE A 4 19.61 -0.42 -23.30
C ILE A 4 18.95 -0.85 -21.99
N ARG A 5 18.52 0.10 -21.15
CA ARG A 5 17.59 -0.13 -20.04
C ARG A 5 16.34 0.72 -20.25
N ALA A 6 15.33 0.12 -20.84
CA ALA A 6 13.95 0.56 -20.70
C ALA A 6 13.31 -0.35 -19.64
N THR A 7 13.01 0.20 -18.47
CA THR A 7 12.27 -0.49 -17.42
C THR A 7 10.81 -0.07 -17.57
N LEU A 8 10.05 -0.84 -18.33
CA LEU A 8 8.59 -0.76 -18.33
C LEU A 8 8.11 -1.57 -17.12
N LEU A 9 7.71 -0.88 -16.06
CA LEU A 9 7.13 -1.50 -14.85
C LEU A 9 5.66 -1.83 -15.15
N CYS A 10 5.39 -2.98 -15.76
CA CYS A 10 4.10 -3.64 -15.54
C CYS A 10 4.14 -4.20 -14.11
N ALA A 11 3.56 -3.47 -13.17
CA ALA A 11 3.46 -3.90 -11.79
C ALA A 11 2.42 -5.02 -11.66
N SER A 12 2.86 -6.26 -11.86
CA SER A 12 2.09 -7.44 -11.48
C SER A 12 2.03 -7.48 -9.95
N THR A 13 0.93 -7.00 -9.35
CA THR A 13 0.71 -7.20 -7.91
C THR A 13 0.45 -8.67 -7.66
N VAL A 14 1.39 -9.35 -7.02
CA VAL A 14 1.23 -10.74 -6.60
C VAL A 14 0.50 -10.77 -5.27
N MET A 15 -0.73 -11.29 -5.27
CA MET A 15 -1.39 -11.71 -4.03
C MET A 15 -0.98 -13.17 -3.80
N ALA A 16 -0.05 -13.38 -2.86
CA ALA A 16 0.43 -14.71 -2.49
C ALA A 16 -0.28 -15.17 -1.23
N PHE A 17 -1.00 -16.29 -1.32
CA PHE A 17 -1.60 -16.97 -0.19
C PHE A 17 -0.70 -18.08 0.36
N ASP A 18 -0.63 -18.19 1.70
CA ASP A 18 0.01 -19.29 2.40
C ASP A 18 -0.97 -19.97 3.39
N PRO A 19 -1.50 -21.16 3.07
CA PRO A 19 -2.45 -21.88 3.92
C PRO A 19 -1.88 -22.26 5.29
N SER A 20 -0.55 -22.30 5.45
CA SER A 20 0.10 -22.62 6.72
C SER A 20 -0.10 -21.56 7.82
N GLN A 21 -0.56 -20.35 7.47
CA GLN A 21 -0.82 -19.27 8.42
C GLN A 21 -2.18 -19.35 9.12
N THR A 22 -3.05 -20.31 8.74
CA THR A 22 -4.39 -20.47 9.35
C THR A 22 -4.38 -21.10 10.76
N GLY A 23 -3.20 -21.23 11.39
CA GLY A 23 -3.09 -21.35 12.84
C GLY A 23 -2.74 -22.74 13.39
N LEU A 24 -2.16 -23.64 12.60
CA LEU A 24 -1.77 -24.98 13.07
C LEU A 24 -0.26 -25.29 13.06
N TYR A 25 0.60 -24.39 12.58
CA TYR A 25 2.05 -24.63 12.63
C TYR A 25 2.82 -23.47 13.29
N HIS A 26 3.35 -23.78 14.47
CA HIS A 26 4.19 -22.90 15.29
C HIS A 26 5.59 -22.79 14.66
N ARG A 27 5.80 -21.85 13.73
CA ARG A 27 7.08 -21.15 13.52
C ARG A 27 6.94 -20.05 12.45
N GLN A 28 7.03 -18.81 12.90
CA GLN A 28 7.15 -17.64 12.03
C GLN A 28 8.52 -17.63 11.35
N GLN A 29 8.55 -17.53 10.02
CA GLN A 29 9.64 -16.89 9.29
C GLN A 29 9.08 -15.70 8.49
N PRO A 30 9.78 -14.56 8.47
CA PRO A 30 9.42 -13.44 7.61
C PRO A 30 9.85 -13.75 6.16
N VAL A 31 8.94 -13.58 5.21
CA VAL A 31 9.25 -13.62 3.76
C VAL A 31 9.17 -12.19 3.23
N PRO A 32 10.04 -11.80 2.26
CA PRO A 32 10.50 -10.43 2.07
C PRO A 32 9.53 -9.54 1.30
N ASP A 33 9.77 -8.23 1.45
CA ASP A 33 9.11 -7.11 0.80
C ASP A 33 8.68 -7.36 -0.65
N ILE A 34 7.37 -7.25 -0.90
CA ILE A 34 6.80 -7.01 -2.23
C ILE A 34 6.38 -5.54 -2.28
N VAL A 35 7.12 -4.74 -3.07
CA VAL A 35 6.91 -3.32 -3.39
C VAL A 35 7.22 -3.18 -4.90
N PRO A 36 6.46 -2.39 -5.70
CA PRO A 36 5.76 -1.18 -5.32
C PRO A 36 4.25 -1.28 -5.46
N LEU A 37 3.58 -1.21 -4.31
CA LEU A 37 2.24 -0.67 -4.24
C LEU A 37 2.40 0.84 -4.03
N VAL A 38 1.65 1.63 -4.79
CA VAL A 38 1.46 3.05 -4.47
C VAL A 38 0.78 3.08 -3.11
N LEU A 39 1.59 3.28 -2.07
CA LEU A 39 1.08 3.63 -0.75
C LEU A 39 0.46 5.01 -0.92
N ILE A 40 -0.87 5.12 -0.86
CA ILE A 40 -1.53 6.42 -0.72
C ILE A 40 -1.33 6.88 0.73
N SER A 41 -0.11 7.26 1.07
CA SER A 41 0.17 8.07 2.26
C SER A 41 -0.31 9.49 1.99
N GLY A 42 -1.62 9.73 2.07
CA GLY A 42 -2.16 11.00 1.60
C GLY A 42 -3.61 11.35 1.96
N PHE A 43 -4.49 10.37 2.23
CA PHE A 43 -5.80 10.68 2.82
C PHE A 43 -5.66 10.99 4.33
N SER A 44 -4.86 12.01 4.66
CA SER A 44 -5.26 12.85 5.77
C SER A 44 -6.50 13.57 5.28
N GLN A 45 -7.67 13.11 5.70
CA GLN A 45 -8.87 13.91 5.72
C GLN A 45 -8.51 15.18 6.50
N ARG A 46 -8.05 16.23 5.81
CA ARG A 46 -7.92 17.56 6.39
C ARG A 46 -9.35 17.91 6.79
N ARG A 47 -9.69 17.64 8.05
CA ARG A 47 -10.88 18.19 8.69
C ARG A 47 -10.79 19.69 8.43
N ASN A 48 -11.64 20.18 7.53
CA ASN A 48 -11.96 21.59 7.43
C ASN A 48 -12.36 22.02 8.85
N ARG A 49 -11.44 22.73 9.53
CA ARG A 49 -11.67 23.35 10.83
C ARG A 49 -12.51 24.60 10.56
N LEU A 50 -13.81 24.41 10.52
CA LEU A 50 -14.80 25.50 10.59
C LEU A 50 -15.69 25.31 11.81
N PHE A 51 -15.13 25.02 12.99
CA PHE A 51 -15.86 25.20 14.26
C PHE A 51 -14.91 25.63 15.39
N PRO A 52 -15.35 26.55 16.26
CA PRO A 52 -14.51 27.25 17.22
C PRO A 52 -14.07 26.36 18.39
N SER A 53 -12.88 26.67 18.88
CA SER A 53 -12.17 25.97 19.94
C SER A 53 -12.84 26.11 21.32
N GLY A 54 -13.57 25.08 21.75
CA GLY A 54 -13.85 24.82 23.16
C GLY A 54 -12.68 24.08 23.82
N ARG A 55 -12.03 24.68 24.82
CA ARG A 55 -10.94 24.08 25.60
C ARG A 55 -11.49 22.99 26.52
N GLY A 56 -11.48 21.75 26.07
CA GLY A 56 -11.57 20.56 26.93
C GLY A 56 -10.18 20.05 27.28
N ARG A 57 -9.85 19.97 28.58
CA ARG A 57 -8.68 19.23 29.08
C ARG A 57 -8.87 17.74 28.76
N VAL A 58 -8.12 17.22 27.79
CA VAL A 58 -8.09 15.77 27.49
C VAL A 58 -6.95 15.14 28.28
N SER A 59 -7.31 14.14 29.10
CA SER A 59 -6.40 13.35 29.93
C SER A 59 -5.39 12.55 29.09
N PRO A 60 -4.12 12.40 29.51
CA PRO A 60 -3.10 11.69 28.77
C PRO A 60 -3.11 10.20 29.11
N ARG A 61 -4.11 9.44 28.65
CA ARG A 61 -4.02 7.98 28.65
C ARG A 61 -4.54 7.41 27.33
N GLN A 62 -3.66 6.62 26.72
CA GLN A 62 -3.90 5.74 25.57
C GLN A 62 -4.10 6.45 24.22
N ARG A 63 -2.99 6.86 23.61
CA ARG A 63 -2.89 6.94 22.14
C ARG A 63 -2.99 5.52 21.57
N LEU A 64 -4.21 5.00 21.42
CA LEU A 64 -4.46 3.94 20.45
C LEU A 64 -4.09 4.53 19.09
N ARG A 65 -2.95 4.10 18.55
CA ARG A 65 -2.64 4.38 17.15
C ARG A 65 -3.77 3.72 16.37
N PRO A 66 -4.57 4.45 15.58
CA PRO A 66 -5.54 3.79 14.72
C PRO A 66 -4.75 2.80 13.85
N LEU A 67 -5.11 1.52 13.90
CA LEU A 67 -4.60 0.53 12.96
C LEU A 67 -5.01 1.04 11.57
N ARG A 68 -4.08 1.69 10.87
CA ARG A 68 -4.27 2.09 9.49
C ARG A 68 -4.04 0.84 8.68
N VAL A 69 -5.11 0.10 8.39
CA VAL A 69 -5.05 -0.97 7.41
C VAL A 69 -4.81 -0.29 6.06
N PRO A 70 -3.66 -0.55 5.39
CA PRO A 70 -3.40 0.06 4.10
C PRO A 70 -4.39 -0.54 3.08
N ILE A 71 -5.18 0.33 2.45
CA ILE A 71 -6.07 -0.06 1.35
C ILE A 71 -5.24 -0.12 0.07
N ARG A 72 -5.39 -1.21 -0.69
CA ARG A 72 -4.69 -1.38 -1.96
C ARG A 72 -5.50 -0.77 -3.11
N LEU A 73 -4.80 -0.25 -4.10
CA LEU A 73 -5.40 0.29 -5.32
C LEU A 73 -5.20 -0.72 -6.45
N LEU A 74 -6.29 -1.15 -7.06
CA LEU A 74 -6.29 -1.92 -8.30
C LEU A 74 -6.79 -1.01 -9.41
N ILE A 75 -6.18 -1.14 -10.58
CA ILE A 75 -6.54 -0.43 -11.79
C ILE A 75 -7.38 -1.39 -12.63
N SER A 76 -8.57 -0.94 -13.01
CA SER A 76 -9.61 -1.76 -13.61
C SER A 76 -9.18 -2.44 -14.91
N GLY A 77 -8.34 -1.75 -15.70
CA GLY A 77 -7.77 -2.25 -16.96
C GLY A 77 -6.54 -3.16 -16.82
N ASN A 78 -6.02 -3.38 -15.61
CA ASN A 78 -4.84 -4.21 -15.38
C ASN A 78 -5.22 -5.65 -15.04
N THR A 79 -4.25 -6.56 -15.24
CA THR A 79 -4.40 -7.98 -14.88
C THR A 79 -3.63 -8.29 -13.61
N TYR A 80 -4.28 -8.96 -12.67
CA TYR A 80 -3.74 -9.33 -11.36
C TYR A 80 -3.63 -10.83 -11.22
N ASN A 81 -2.53 -11.30 -10.64
CA ASN A 81 -2.35 -12.72 -10.36
C ASN A 81 -2.76 -13.01 -8.91
N VAL A 82 -3.83 -13.78 -8.74
CA VAL A 82 -4.28 -14.32 -7.46
C VAL A 82 -3.75 -15.74 -7.37
N SER A 83 -2.81 -16.00 -6.46
CA SER A 83 -2.13 -17.30 -6.37
C SER A 83 -2.19 -17.90 -4.98
N TRP A 84 -2.25 -19.22 -4.91
CA TRP A 84 -2.23 -19.98 -3.68
C TRP A 84 -1.25 -21.13 -3.74
N LYS A 85 -0.72 -21.51 -2.57
CA LYS A 85 0.08 -22.72 -2.45
C LYS A 85 -0.84 -23.93 -2.40
N LYS A 86 -0.63 -24.84 -3.35
CA LYS A 86 -1.17 -26.18 -3.27
C LYS A 86 -0.27 -27.01 -2.34
N THR A 87 -0.88 -27.72 -1.40
CA THR A 87 -0.19 -28.73 -0.59
C THR A 87 -0.40 -30.10 -1.20
N ALA A 88 0.48 -31.07 -0.91
CA ALA A 88 0.40 -32.43 -1.45
C ALA A 88 -0.96 -33.10 -1.18
N ASP A 89 -1.59 -32.78 -0.05
CA ASP A 89 -2.89 -33.30 0.35
C ASP A 89 -4.08 -32.52 -0.27
N ASN A 90 -3.81 -31.47 -1.06
CA ASN A 90 -4.78 -30.46 -1.44
C ASN A 90 -4.72 -30.09 -2.95
N ASP A 91 -3.98 -30.84 -3.76
CA ASP A 91 -3.79 -30.52 -5.18
C ASP A 91 -5.07 -30.78 -6.00
N ASP A 92 -5.88 -31.74 -5.55
CA ASP A 92 -7.06 -32.23 -6.26
C ASP A 92 -8.35 -31.44 -5.97
N TYR A 93 -8.38 -30.61 -4.93
CA TYR A 93 -9.61 -29.93 -4.54
C TYR A 93 -9.82 -28.61 -5.29
N PRO A 94 -11.01 -28.38 -5.87
CA PRO A 94 -11.31 -27.13 -6.54
C PRO A 94 -11.27 -25.96 -5.56
N VAL A 95 -10.67 -24.87 -6.02
CA VAL A 95 -10.60 -23.60 -5.31
C VAL A 95 -11.72 -22.72 -5.82
N ARG A 96 -12.53 -22.23 -4.88
CA ARG A 96 -13.58 -21.24 -5.14
C ARG A 96 -13.07 -19.85 -4.77
N LEU A 97 -13.04 -18.96 -5.77
CA LEU A 97 -12.79 -17.54 -5.57
C LEU A 97 -14.10 -16.79 -5.52
N ARG A 98 -14.19 -15.83 -4.62
CA ARG A 98 -15.33 -14.92 -4.48
C ARG A 98 -14.86 -13.50 -4.40
N TRP A 99 -15.56 -12.61 -5.07
CA TRP A 99 -15.36 -11.18 -4.93
C TRP A 99 -16.48 -10.58 -4.07
N LEU A 100 -16.08 -10.05 -2.91
CA LEU A 100 -16.96 -9.47 -1.91
C LEU A 100 -16.83 -7.95 -1.95
N PHE A 101 -17.96 -7.27 -2.10
CA PHE A 101 -18.06 -5.82 -1.97
C PHE A 101 -19.43 -5.43 -1.41
N PHE A 102 -19.51 -4.19 -0.95
CA PHE A 102 -20.69 -3.64 -0.29
C PHE A 102 -21.90 -3.62 -1.21
N ASP A 103 -23.05 -4.01 -0.65
CA ASP A 103 -24.35 -3.92 -1.30
C ASP A 103 -25.26 -2.98 -0.50
N PRO A 104 -25.55 -1.78 -1.02
CA PRO A 104 -26.42 -0.84 -0.31
C PRO A 104 -27.88 -1.34 -0.21
N ALA A 105 -28.30 -2.30 -1.03
CA ALA A 105 -29.66 -2.80 -1.05
C ALA A 105 -29.94 -3.85 0.05
N LYS A 106 -28.91 -4.36 0.72
CA LYS A 106 -29.06 -5.30 1.84
C LYS A 106 -28.90 -4.53 3.14
N ASP A 107 -29.98 -4.46 3.94
CA ASP A 107 -30.08 -3.72 5.21
C ASP A 107 -29.18 -4.24 6.35
N GLY A 108 -28.26 -5.17 6.06
CA GLY A 108 -27.25 -5.63 7.01
C GLY A 108 -26.14 -4.60 7.16
N VAL A 109 -26.09 -3.92 8.31
CA VAL A 109 -25.05 -2.93 8.65
C VAL A 109 -23.66 -3.53 8.40
N ASN A 110 -23.02 -3.10 7.30
CA ASN A 110 -21.68 -3.49 6.84
C ASN A 110 -21.49 -4.96 6.42
N GLU A 111 -22.55 -5.70 6.12
CA GLU A 111 -22.40 -7.07 5.62
C GLU A 111 -21.95 -7.06 4.15
N ARG A 112 -20.82 -7.71 3.88
CA ARG A 112 -20.28 -7.84 2.53
C ARG A 112 -20.71 -9.17 1.97
N THR A 113 -21.31 -9.13 0.80
CA THR A 113 -21.82 -10.34 0.16
C THR A 113 -20.98 -10.64 -1.07
N ALA A 114 -20.78 -11.94 -1.34
CA ALA A 114 -20.16 -12.36 -2.59
C ALA A 114 -21.08 -11.95 -3.74
N LYS A 115 -20.55 -11.20 -4.71
CA LYS A 115 -21.26 -10.73 -5.90
C LYS A 115 -20.86 -11.47 -7.15
N TRP A 116 -19.68 -12.06 -7.13
CA TRP A 116 -19.15 -12.87 -8.20
C TRP A 116 -18.40 -14.05 -7.58
N GLU A 117 -18.47 -15.20 -8.24
CA GLU A 117 -17.72 -16.38 -7.86
C GLU A 117 -17.26 -17.16 -9.09
N THR A 118 -16.10 -17.81 -8.95
CA THR A 118 -15.61 -18.77 -9.94
C THR A 118 -14.91 -19.93 -9.24
N ASN A 119 -14.86 -21.07 -9.90
CA ASN A 119 -14.13 -22.25 -9.43
C ASN A 119 -12.98 -22.54 -10.38
N THR A 120 -11.83 -22.91 -9.85
CA THR A 120 -10.67 -23.33 -10.63
C THR A 120 -9.89 -24.41 -9.88
N THR A 121 -9.28 -25.31 -10.62
CA THR A 121 -8.36 -26.34 -10.11
C THR A 121 -6.90 -25.93 -10.31
N GLU A 122 -6.64 -24.77 -10.91
CA GLU A 122 -5.28 -24.25 -11.10
C GLU A 122 -4.67 -23.78 -9.76
N ALA A 123 -3.38 -23.47 -9.74
CA ALA A 123 -2.71 -22.89 -8.56
C ALA A 123 -2.82 -21.36 -8.50
N PHE A 124 -3.43 -20.76 -9.53
CA PHE A 124 -3.57 -19.32 -9.67
C PHE A 124 -4.81 -18.98 -10.51
N PHE A 125 -5.20 -17.70 -10.45
CA PHE A 125 -6.27 -17.12 -11.24
C PHE A 125 -5.88 -15.72 -11.71
N MET A 126 -6.09 -15.44 -12.99
CA MET A 126 -5.83 -14.14 -13.59
C MET A 126 -7.05 -13.23 -13.41
N PHE A 127 -7.05 -12.46 -12.32
CA PHE A 127 -8.13 -11.53 -12.00
C PHE A 127 -7.99 -10.24 -12.80
N ARG A 128 -8.99 -9.98 -13.66
CA ARG A 128 -9.14 -8.73 -14.42
C ARG A 128 -10.44 -8.06 -13.98
N PRO A 129 -10.38 -6.97 -13.19
CA PRO A 129 -11.58 -6.37 -12.63
C PRO A 129 -12.62 -6.01 -13.69
N ASN A 130 -12.20 -5.42 -14.81
CA ASN A 130 -13.13 -5.07 -15.89
C ASN A 130 -13.80 -6.30 -16.51
N ASP A 131 -13.05 -7.35 -16.83
CA ASP A 131 -13.61 -8.57 -17.42
C ASP A 131 -14.67 -9.17 -16.47
N VAL A 132 -14.37 -9.25 -15.17
CA VAL A 132 -15.29 -9.77 -14.16
C VAL A 132 -16.53 -8.86 -14.00
N LEU A 133 -16.37 -7.53 -14.06
CA LEU A 133 -17.50 -6.60 -13.99
C LEU A 133 -18.42 -6.71 -15.22
N HIS A 134 -17.88 -7.09 -16.38
CA HIS A 134 -18.66 -7.34 -17.60
C HIS A 134 -19.44 -8.67 -17.56
N GLU A 135 -19.08 -9.61 -16.69
CA GLU A 135 -19.80 -10.88 -16.51
C GLU A 135 -21.10 -10.74 -15.73
N PHE A 136 -21.38 -9.59 -15.12
CA PHE A 136 -22.67 -9.34 -14.50
C PHE A 136 -23.77 -9.30 -15.60
N LEU A 137 -24.94 -9.90 -15.40
CA LEU A 137 -25.57 -10.38 -14.17
C LEU A 137 -25.05 -11.76 -13.75
N THR A 138 -24.71 -11.92 -12.47
CA THR A 138 -24.29 -13.21 -11.91
C THR A 138 -25.45 -13.90 -11.18
N SER A 139 -25.33 -15.20 -10.93
CA SER A 139 -26.30 -15.94 -10.09
C SER A 139 -26.39 -15.40 -8.66
N LEU A 140 -25.31 -14.80 -8.14
CA LEU A 140 -25.24 -14.23 -6.78
C LEU A 140 -25.83 -12.82 -6.70
N ALA A 141 -25.93 -12.12 -7.84
CA ALA A 141 -26.42 -10.76 -7.94
C ALA A 141 -27.20 -10.57 -9.25
N PRO A 142 -28.35 -11.26 -9.40
CA PRO A 142 -29.12 -11.25 -10.66
C PRO A 142 -29.69 -9.87 -11.00
N ASP A 143 -29.83 -9.00 -10.00
CA ASP A 143 -30.38 -7.64 -10.19
C ASP A 143 -29.29 -6.58 -10.43
N LEU A 144 -28.00 -6.96 -10.37
CA LEU A 144 -26.89 -6.02 -10.39
C LEU A 144 -26.26 -5.89 -11.77
N GLN A 145 -26.68 -4.88 -12.54
CA GLN A 145 -26.14 -4.58 -13.88
C GLN A 145 -24.63 -4.25 -13.86
N PRO A 146 -23.85 -4.57 -14.92
CA PRO A 146 -22.42 -4.30 -15.01
C PRO A 146 -21.98 -2.89 -14.63
N GLY A 147 -22.66 -1.87 -15.16
CA GLY A 147 -22.31 -0.47 -14.87
C GLY A 147 -22.52 -0.10 -13.40
N VAL A 148 -23.56 -0.66 -12.78
CA VAL A 148 -23.84 -0.46 -11.34
C VAL A 148 -22.84 -1.24 -10.50
N ALA A 149 -22.50 -2.48 -10.88
CA ALA A 149 -21.47 -3.28 -10.23
C ALA A 149 -20.13 -2.54 -10.24
N GLY A 150 -19.72 -1.96 -11.37
CA GLY A 150 -18.48 -1.19 -11.47
C GLY A 150 -18.48 0.05 -10.60
N ALA A 151 -19.59 0.78 -10.55
CA ALA A 151 -19.73 1.95 -9.68
C ALA A 151 -19.65 1.57 -8.19
N LEU A 152 -20.30 0.47 -7.77
CA LEU A 152 -20.24 -0.03 -6.40
C LEU A 152 -18.85 -0.54 -6.01
N ALA A 153 -18.22 -1.33 -6.88
CA ALA A 153 -16.85 -1.82 -6.69
C ALA A 153 -15.83 -0.67 -6.56
N THR A 154 -16.00 0.40 -7.33
CA THR A 154 -15.15 1.60 -7.28
C THR A 154 -15.40 2.42 -6.01
N ALA A 155 -16.66 2.57 -5.61
CA ALA A 155 -17.04 3.33 -4.42
C ALA A 155 -16.68 2.61 -3.10
N ASP A 156 -16.66 1.27 -3.12
CA ASP A 156 -16.24 0.49 -1.96
C ASP A 156 -14.71 0.55 -1.80
N MET A 157 -14.27 1.14 -0.69
CA MET A 157 -12.84 1.21 -0.36
C MET A 157 -12.30 -0.09 0.24
N TRP A 158 -13.13 -1.12 0.36
CA TRP A 158 -12.80 -2.29 1.12
C TRP A 158 -13.09 -3.61 0.38
N ASN A 159 -13.15 -3.64 -0.94
CA ASN A 159 -13.31 -4.89 -1.68
C ASN A 159 -12.36 -5.99 -1.19
N TYR A 160 -12.82 -7.23 -1.25
CA TYR A 160 -12.02 -8.40 -0.91
C TYR A 160 -12.16 -9.50 -1.96
N ILE A 161 -11.06 -10.21 -2.19
CA ILE A 161 -11.08 -11.53 -2.81
C ILE A 161 -11.00 -12.56 -1.69
N GLU A 162 -11.99 -13.42 -1.63
CA GLU A 162 -12.03 -14.57 -0.73
C GLU A 162 -11.70 -15.83 -1.52
N ILE A 163 -10.84 -16.67 -0.94
CA ILE A 163 -10.42 -17.95 -1.49
C ILE A 163 -10.90 -19.02 -0.52
N THR A 164 -11.62 -20.02 -1.03
CA THR A 164 -12.16 -21.13 -0.22
C THR A 164 -11.97 -22.46 -0.94
N GLN A 165 -11.82 -23.55 -0.19
CA GLN A 165 -11.79 -24.90 -0.75
C GLN A 165 -12.90 -25.73 -0.11
N PRO A 166 -14.14 -25.61 -0.61
CA PRO A 166 -15.32 -26.14 0.07
C PRO A 166 -15.26 -27.66 0.28
N GLU A 167 -14.65 -28.37 -0.66
CA GLU A 167 -14.57 -29.84 -0.68
C GLU A 167 -13.40 -30.40 0.13
N HIS A 168 -12.45 -29.55 0.55
CA HIS A 168 -11.31 -29.99 1.34
C HIS A 168 -11.69 -30.03 2.83
N PRO A 169 -11.82 -31.22 3.46
CA PRO A 169 -12.11 -31.32 4.88
C PRO A 169 -10.91 -30.83 5.70
N LEU A 170 -11.14 -29.93 6.65
CA LEU A 170 -10.12 -29.60 7.64
C LEU A 170 -9.96 -30.78 8.60
N ALA A 171 -8.71 -31.21 8.84
CA ALA A 171 -8.41 -32.30 9.77
C ALA A 171 -9.00 -31.98 11.16
N GLY A 172 -10.07 -32.69 11.54
CA GLY A 172 -10.76 -32.52 12.82
C GLY A 172 -12.06 -31.71 12.81
N ASP A 173 -12.46 -31.10 11.69
CA ASP A 173 -13.76 -30.41 11.56
C ASP A 173 -14.33 -30.54 10.15
N SER A 174 -15.23 -31.51 9.95
CA SER A 174 -15.90 -31.78 8.67
C SER A 174 -16.89 -30.69 8.24
N LYS A 175 -17.16 -29.69 9.11
CA LYS A 175 -18.10 -28.60 8.80
C LYS A 175 -17.41 -27.32 8.36
N ARG A 176 -16.09 -27.22 8.51
CA ARG A 176 -15.33 -26.03 8.16
C ARG A 176 -14.43 -26.32 6.99
N SER A 177 -14.53 -25.47 5.97
CA SER A 177 -13.63 -25.47 4.83
C SER A 177 -12.50 -24.45 5.04
N PRO A 178 -11.28 -24.71 4.54
CA PRO A 178 -10.21 -23.71 4.56
C PRO A 178 -10.65 -22.48 3.76
N LYS A 179 -10.38 -21.31 4.33
CA LYS A 179 -10.79 -20.01 3.81
C LYS A 179 -9.74 -18.95 4.13
N ASP A 180 -9.48 -18.06 3.19
CA ASP A 180 -8.71 -16.84 3.41
C ASP A 180 -9.26 -15.64 2.61
N VAL A 181 -8.87 -14.43 3.00
CA VAL A 181 -9.36 -13.18 2.45
C VAL A 181 -8.20 -12.22 2.18
N SER A 182 -8.22 -11.57 1.01
CA SER A 182 -7.21 -10.59 0.63
C SER A 182 -7.20 -9.37 1.57
N GLN A 183 -6.14 -8.56 1.46
CA GLN A 183 -6.18 -7.20 2.00
C GLN A 183 -7.30 -6.39 1.33
N PRO A 184 -7.88 -5.39 2.01
CA PRO A 184 -8.91 -4.56 1.41
C PRO A 184 -8.33 -3.78 0.23
N PHE A 185 -9.11 -3.69 -0.82
CA PHE A 185 -8.74 -2.91 -1.99
C PHE A 185 -9.88 -2.08 -2.56
N THR A 186 -9.52 -1.12 -3.39
CA THR A 186 -10.42 -0.32 -4.20
C THR A 186 -10.00 -0.44 -5.66
N ILE A 187 -10.97 -0.38 -6.56
CA ILE A 187 -10.72 -0.42 -8.00
C ILE A 187 -10.95 0.98 -8.55
N HIS A 188 -10.09 1.40 -9.46
CA HIS A 188 -10.22 2.65 -10.17
C HIS A 188 -9.82 2.48 -11.63
N ASP A 189 -10.31 3.37 -12.49
CA ASP A 189 -9.94 3.36 -13.90
C ASP A 189 -8.50 3.80 -14.13
N SER A 190 -7.95 3.44 -15.29
CA SER A 190 -6.58 3.76 -15.68
C SER A 190 -6.28 5.27 -15.72
N PHE A 191 -7.29 6.13 -15.89
CA PHE A 191 -7.07 7.59 -15.85
C PHE A 191 -6.49 8.07 -14.50
N ILE A 192 -6.74 7.33 -13.42
CA ILE A 192 -6.22 7.63 -12.09
C ILE A 192 -4.70 7.36 -11.99
N GLU A 193 -4.13 6.50 -12.85
CA GLU A 193 -2.68 6.30 -12.90
C GLU A 193 -1.96 7.62 -13.20
N ALA A 194 -2.41 8.35 -14.22
CA ALA A 194 -1.85 9.65 -14.57
C ALA A 194 -1.97 10.67 -13.43
N PHE A 195 -3.07 10.62 -12.66
CA PHE A 195 -3.23 11.47 -11.49
C PHE A 195 -2.18 11.14 -10.41
N PHE A 196 -1.97 9.86 -10.10
CA PHE A 196 -0.98 9.43 -9.11
C PHE A 196 0.45 9.67 -9.56
N GLU A 197 0.75 9.48 -10.84
CA GLU A 197 2.06 9.79 -11.41
C GLU A 197 2.36 11.29 -11.31
N ASN A 198 1.39 12.14 -11.65
CA ASN A 198 1.51 13.59 -11.51
C ASN A 198 1.66 14.00 -10.04
N ALA A 199 0.89 13.41 -9.12
CA ALA A 199 1.02 13.67 -7.69
C ALA A 199 2.41 13.25 -7.17
N ALA A 200 2.92 12.10 -7.59
CA ALA A 200 4.25 11.61 -7.22
C ALA A 200 5.38 12.44 -7.84
N ALA A 201 5.20 12.93 -9.08
CA ALA A 201 6.14 13.85 -9.71
C ALA A 201 6.17 15.20 -8.97
N ASN A 202 5.01 15.73 -8.61
CA ASN A 202 4.90 16.97 -7.83
C ASN A 202 5.54 16.82 -6.45
N ALA A 203 5.28 15.73 -5.73
CA ALA A 203 5.90 15.45 -4.44
C ALA A 203 7.44 15.38 -4.54
N ARG A 204 7.97 14.69 -5.56
CA ARG A 204 9.42 14.63 -5.82
C ARG A 204 10.01 16.00 -6.14
N ASN A 205 9.30 16.82 -6.91
CA ASN A 205 9.73 18.18 -7.24
C ASN A 205 9.75 19.10 -6.00
N GLU A 206 8.77 18.96 -5.11
CA GLU A 206 8.73 19.68 -3.83
C GLU A 206 9.87 19.27 -2.90
N GLU A 207 10.13 17.97 -2.76
CA GLU A 207 11.26 17.45 -1.98
C GLU A 207 12.60 17.92 -2.55
N TYR A 208 12.77 17.83 -3.87
CA TYR A 208 13.98 18.32 -4.55
C TYR A 208 14.17 19.83 -4.36
N GLY A 209 13.09 20.62 -4.46
CA GLY A 209 13.11 22.05 -4.18
C GLY A 209 13.47 22.38 -2.74
N GLY A 210 12.92 21.63 -1.78
CA GLY A 210 13.25 21.74 -0.35
C GLY A 210 14.72 21.41 -0.08
N TRP A 211 15.22 20.32 -0.66
CA TRP A 211 16.62 19.91 -0.53
C TRP A 211 17.56 20.96 -1.13
N LYS A 212 17.26 21.45 -2.34
CA LYS A 212 18.05 22.50 -3.00
C LYS A 212 18.10 23.79 -2.18
N ARG A 213 16.98 24.22 -1.59
CA ARG A 213 16.94 25.39 -0.70
C ARG A 213 17.75 25.16 0.58
N GLY A 214 17.63 23.99 1.20
CA GLY A 214 18.38 23.63 2.40
C GLY A 214 19.89 23.62 2.17
N VAL A 215 20.34 23.00 1.07
CA VAL A 215 21.77 22.99 0.68
C VAL A 215 22.25 24.40 0.36
N GLY A 216 21.47 25.19 -0.38
CA GLY A 216 21.83 26.57 -0.72
C GLY A 216 22.07 27.45 0.52
N ILE A 217 21.17 27.37 1.52
CA ILE A 217 21.32 28.10 2.78
C ILE A 217 22.52 27.57 3.59
N GLY A 218 22.66 26.23 3.68
CA GLY A 218 23.74 25.59 4.43
C GLY A 218 25.13 25.95 3.90
N VAL A 219 25.32 25.94 2.58
CA VAL A 219 26.59 26.33 1.96
C VAL A 219 26.80 27.85 2.04
N GLY A 220 25.75 28.64 1.76
CA GLY A 220 25.82 30.11 1.73
C GLY A 220 26.17 30.72 3.08
N VAL A 221 25.70 30.17 4.19
CA VAL A 221 26.02 30.64 5.55
C VAL A 221 27.22 29.90 6.14
N GLY A 222 27.32 28.59 5.89
CA GLY A 222 28.35 27.73 6.50
C GLY A 222 29.77 28.08 6.06
N VAL A 223 29.98 28.33 4.76
CA VAL A 223 31.33 28.60 4.22
C VAL A 223 31.91 29.92 4.77
N PRO A 224 31.19 31.06 4.77
CA PRO A 224 31.70 32.30 5.36
C PRO A 224 31.98 32.20 6.86
N VAL A 225 31.13 31.49 7.62
CA VAL A 225 31.34 31.30 9.06
C VAL A 225 32.60 30.45 9.34
N LEU A 226 32.79 29.36 8.60
CA LEU A 226 34.01 28.54 8.71
C LEU A 226 35.27 29.31 8.30
N MET A 227 35.20 30.13 7.24
CA MET A 227 36.27 31.03 6.83
C MET A 227 36.63 32.03 7.94
N ALA A 228 35.64 32.66 8.57
CA ALA A 228 35.85 33.60 9.66
C ALA A 228 36.50 32.92 10.89
N LEU A 229 36.02 31.72 11.25
CA LEU A 229 36.61 30.94 12.34
C LEU A 229 38.05 30.51 12.04
N ALA A 230 38.33 30.05 10.82
CA ALA A 230 39.67 29.67 10.40
C ALA A 230 40.64 30.87 10.44
N ALA A 231 40.20 32.05 10.01
CA ALA A 231 40.97 33.28 10.09
C ALA A 231 41.28 33.69 11.54
N LEU A 232 40.28 33.62 12.44
CA LEU A 232 40.46 33.91 13.87
C LEU A 232 41.46 32.95 14.53
N ILE A 233 41.32 31.65 14.26
CA ILE A 233 42.25 30.63 14.73
C ILE A 233 43.66 30.92 14.21
N GLY A 234 43.82 31.11 12.90
CA GLY A 234 45.10 31.44 12.27
C GLY A 234 45.76 32.68 12.88
N TRP A 235 44.99 33.75 13.11
CA TRP A 235 45.47 34.98 13.75
C TRP A 235 45.97 34.72 15.18
N SER A 236 45.21 33.96 15.98
CA SER A 236 45.54 33.68 17.38
C SER A 236 46.83 32.88 17.55
N PHE A 237 47.09 31.90 16.65
CA PHE A 237 48.30 31.09 16.66
C PHE A 237 49.50 31.82 16.03
N GLY A 238 49.28 32.65 15.00
CA GLY A 238 50.32 33.47 14.38
C GLY A 238 50.92 34.51 15.36
N LYS A 239 50.08 35.15 16.18
CA LYS A 239 50.52 36.17 17.16
C LYS A 239 51.44 35.61 18.25
N LYS A 240 51.33 34.32 18.60
CA LYS A 240 52.20 33.65 19.59
C LYS A 240 53.58 33.29 19.04
N ARG A 241 53.72 33.05 17.73
CA ARG A 241 55.05 32.77 17.11
C ARG A 241 55.89 34.04 16.92
N GLY A 242 55.28 35.18 16.57
CA GLY A 242 56.01 36.44 16.40
C GLY A 242 56.67 36.98 17.67
N ARG A 243 56.05 36.80 18.84
CA ARG A 243 56.63 37.24 20.14
C ARG A 243 57.84 36.44 20.60
N ARG A 244 58.05 35.21 20.12
CA ARG A 244 59.23 34.40 20.46
C ARG A 244 60.48 34.76 19.65
N VAL A 245 60.32 35.45 18.52
CA VAL A 245 61.45 35.88 17.67
C VAL A 245 62.01 37.24 18.15
N VAL A 246 61.16 38.12 18.66
CA VAL A 246 61.58 39.44 19.16
C VAL A 246 62.21 39.38 20.57
N ALA A 247 61.94 38.34 21.37
CA ALA A 247 62.53 38.18 22.70
C ALA A 247 63.94 37.53 22.70
N LYS A 248 64.60 37.43 21.53
CA LYS A 248 65.94 36.85 21.34
C LYS A 248 66.93 37.79 20.62
N GLN A 249 66.56 39.05 20.41
CA GLN A 249 67.50 40.14 20.12
C GLN A 249 67.67 40.99 21.37
#